data_AF-A0A9P3GN66-F1
#
_entry.id   AF-A0A9P3GN66-F1
#
_cell.length_a   1.000
_cell.length_b   1.000
_cell.length_c   1.000
_cell.angle_alpha   90.00
_cell.angle_beta   90.00
_cell.angle_gamma   90.00
#
_symmetry.space_group_name_H-M   'P 1'
#
loop_
_entity.id
_entity.type
_entity.pdbx_description
1 polymer ?
#
loop_
_entity_poly.entity_id
_entity_poly.type
_entity_poly.pdbx_seq_one_letter_code
_entity_poly.pdbx_strand_id
1 'polypeptide(L)'
;MRSAALYKMLVNYFDPDESRILFRRASEQIGSENPDNDFLAICRDALALLQSLAAQPALAGSSVAPLINDCNESFFIAGTMFHINLDLPLDTNKYGPTIVSSSLQVRKLMATDPSYTAHEGFMRLWFSERCWAPGCSATFAREGRAFAACSGCNRVTYCTRECQARAWKHPDVPHRAICKQIKYLADATGVSAKPEADGMTPFRTVCTQRNVDRQALVAFSAHMVKLVEAVSFAPRFEEAQRMLRAASTEGRDEEAPST
;
A
#
# COMPACT_ATOMS: atom_id res chain seq x y z
N MET A 1 8.88 -3.49 18.40
CA MET A 1 9.84 -3.55 17.27
C MET A 1 9.48 -4.58 16.19
N ARG A 2 9.01 -5.79 16.52
CA ARG A 2 8.66 -6.85 15.53
C ARG A 2 7.43 -6.52 14.67
N SER A 3 6.40 -5.91 15.26
CA SER A 3 5.20 -5.44 14.54
C SER A 3 5.49 -4.33 13.54
N ALA A 4 6.44 -3.42 13.82
CA ALA A 4 6.87 -2.42 12.85
C ALA A 4 7.65 -3.01 11.67
N ALA A 5 8.44 -4.08 11.90
CA ALA A 5 9.14 -4.78 10.83
C ALA A 5 8.17 -5.58 9.96
N LEU A 6 7.23 -6.33 10.57
CA LEU A 6 6.18 -7.03 9.83
C LEU A 6 5.25 -6.06 9.11
N TYR A 7 4.84 -4.96 9.73
CA TYR A 7 4.03 -3.94 9.09
C TYR A 7 4.80 -3.19 8.00
N LYS A 8 6.11 -2.94 8.18
CA LYS A 8 6.97 -2.39 7.11
C LYS A 8 7.15 -3.40 5.98
N MET A 9 7.25 -4.68 6.30
CA MET A 9 7.23 -5.77 5.32
C MET A 9 5.90 -5.74 4.57
N LEU A 10 4.79 -5.84 5.29
CA LEU A 10 3.43 -5.85 4.78
C LEU A 10 3.11 -4.58 3.98
N VAL A 11 3.48 -3.37 4.40
CA VAL A 11 3.23 -2.13 3.65
C VAL A 11 4.20 -1.92 2.48
N ASN A 12 5.46 -2.35 2.58
CA ASN A 12 6.31 -2.47 1.39
C ASN A 12 5.74 -3.52 0.41
N TYR A 13 5.11 -4.59 0.93
CA TYR A 13 4.30 -5.52 0.13
C TYR A 13 3.01 -4.85 -0.39
N PHE A 14 2.39 -3.88 0.30
CA PHE A 14 1.08 -3.29 -0.05
C PHE A 14 1.09 -2.10 -1.02
N ASP A 15 2.16 -1.86 -1.78
CA ASP A 15 1.94 -1.27 -3.11
C ASP A 15 1.10 -2.30 -3.89
N PRO A 16 -0.14 -2.01 -4.31
CA PRO A 16 -0.99 -3.00 -4.96
C PRO A 16 -0.31 -3.70 -6.14
N ASP A 17 0.61 -3.01 -6.83
CA ASP A 17 1.35 -3.61 -7.93
C ASP A 17 2.65 -4.32 -7.48
N GLU A 18 3.34 -3.89 -6.42
CA GLU A 18 4.44 -4.73 -5.86
C GLU A 18 3.91 -5.96 -5.12
N SER A 19 2.79 -5.88 -4.40
CA SER A 19 2.08 -7.07 -3.88
C SER A 19 1.63 -7.96 -5.02
N ARG A 20 1.02 -7.43 -6.09
CA ARG A 20 0.64 -8.26 -7.25
C ARG A 20 1.85 -8.86 -7.95
N ILE A 21 2.98 -8.14 -8.08
CA ILE A 21 4.21 -8.65 -8.70
C ILE A 21 4.88 -9.68 -7.80
N LEU A 22 5.01 -9.41 -6.50
CA LEU A 22 5.60 -10.33 -5.53
C LEU A 22 4.69 -11.52 -5.25
N PHE A 23 3.38 -11.35 -5.28
CA PHE A 23 2.42 -12.45 -5.19
C PHE A 23 2.39 -13.25 -6.48
N ARG A 24 2.48 -12.61 -7.64
CA ARG A 24 2.69 -13.34 -8.90
C ARG A 24 3.99 -14.14 -8.82
N ARG A 25 5.10 -13.53 -8.40
CA ARG A 25 6.40 -14.21 -8.22
C ARG A 25 6.37 -15.27 -7.13
N ALA A 26 5.70 -15.03 -6.02
CA ALA A 26 5.55 -15.99 -4.93
C ALA A 26 4.63 -17.14 -5.38
N SER A 27 3.52 -16.87 -6.06
CA SER A 27 2.64 -17.88 -6.66
C SER A 27 3.33 -18.65 -7.80
N GLU A 28 4.23 -18.01 -8.55
CA GLU A 28 5.11 -18.65 -9.53
C GLU A 28 6.19 -19.52 -8.84
N GLN A 29 6.76 -19.07 -7.71
CA GLN A 29 7.80 -19.79 -6.95
C GLN A 29 7.25 -20.89 -6.03
N ILE A 30 6.03 -20.72 -5.52
CA ILE A 30 5.31 -21.64 -4.63
C ILE A 30 4.59 -22.75 -5.45
N GLY A 31 4.73 -22.70 -6.77
CA GLY A 31 4.27 -23.73 -7.71
C GLY A 31 2.87 -23.43 -8.20
N SER A 32 2.78 -23.04 -9.48
CA SER A 32 1.54 -22.78 -10.21
C SER A 32 0.61 -23.99 -10.38
N GLU A 33 1.01 -25.16 -9.88
CA GLU A 33 0.29 -26.42 -10.09
C GLU A 33 -0.69 -26.75 -8.96
N ASN A 34 -0.59 -26.11 -7.79
CA ASN A 34 -1.53 -26.32 -6.70
C ASN A 34 -2.24 -25.02 -6.27
N PRO A 35 -3.52 -24.82 -6.65
CA PRO A 35 -4.32 -23.67 -6.21
C PRO A 35 -4.50 -23.59 -4.69
N ASP A 36 -4.21 -24.67 -3.94
CA ASP A 36 -4.25 -24.70 -2.47
C ASP A 36 -3.01 -24.08 -1.81
N ASN A 37 -1.96 -23.74 -2.58
CA ASN A 37 -0.77 -23.06 -2.07
C ASN A 37 -0.83 -21.51 -2.22
N ASP A 38 -2.02 -20.94 -2.36
CA ASP A 38 -2.22 -19.49 -2.28
C ASP A 38 -1.87 -19.00 -0.86
N PHE A 39 -1.13 -17.89 -0.73
CA PHE A 39 -0.82 -17.25 0.56
C PHE A 39 -2.05 -17.05 1.46
N LEU A 40 -3.22 -16.82 0.87
CA LEU A 40 -4.46 -16.73 1.64
C LEU A 40 -4.94 -18.06 2.21
N ALA A 41 -4.72 -19.17 1.50
CA ALA A 41 -4.93 -20.50 2.05
C ALA A 41 -3.93 -20.77 3.20
N ILE A 42 -2.67 -20.38 3.04
CA ILE A 42 -1.67 -20.44 4.12
C ILE A 42 -2.13 -19.64 5.34
N CYS A 43 -2.62 -18.40 5.15
CA CYS A 43 -3.15 -17.59 6.25
C CYS A 43 -4.35 -18.26 6.94
N ARG A 44 -5.30 -18.78 6.16
CA ARG A 44 -6.48 -19.50 6.66
C ARG A 44 -6.07 -20.70 7.51
N ASP A 45 -5.19 -21.55 6.98
CA ASP A 45 -4.78 -22.80 7.61
C ASP A 45 -3.93 -22.53 8.86
N ALA A 46 -3.03 -21.54 8.79
CA ALA A 46 -2.26 -21.07 9.94
C ALA A 46 -3.17 -20.54 11.06
N LEU A 47 -4.20 -19.74 10.72
CA LEU A 47 -5.16 -19.23 11.71
C LEU A 47 -5.93 -20.37 12.38
N ALA A 48 -6.40 -21.37 11.62
CA ALA A 48 -7.10 -22.52 12.18
C ALA A 48 -6.20 -23.31 13.15
N LEU A 49 -4.94 -23.55 12.77
CA LEU A 49 -3.97 -24.23 13.63
C LEU A 49 -3.64 -23.43 14.89
N LEU A 50 -3.35 -22.13 14.77
CA LEU A 50 -3.00 -21.27 15.89
C LEU A 50 -4.16 -21.12 16.89
N GLN A 51 -5.40 -21.04 16.41
CA GLN A 51 -6.58 -21.06 17.26
C GLN A 51 -6.74 -22.38 18.02
N SER A 52 -6.50 -23.51 17.36
CA SER A 52 -6.51 -24.83 18.01
C SER A 52 -5.43 -24.94 19.09
N LEU A 53 -4.22 -24.45 18.83
CA LEU A 53 -3.13 -24.39 19.81
C LEU A 53 -3.49 -23.48 20.99
N ALA A 54 -4.01 -22.28 20.73
CA ALA A 54 -4.40 -21.33 21.78
C ALA A 54 -5.49 -21.88 22.72
N ALA A 55 -6.34 -22.78 22.24
CA ALA A 55 -7.38 -23.43 23.03
C ALA A 55 -6.87 -24.54 23.97
N GLN A 56 -5.60 -24.96 23.86
CA GLN A 56 -5.05 -26.04 24.70
C GLN A 56 -4.79 -25.56 26.13
N PRO A 57 -5.40 -26.18 27.17
CA PRO A 57 -5.19 -25.77 28.55
C PRO A 57 -3.73 -25.82 29.00
N ALA A 58 -2.94 -26.75 28.46
CA ALA A 58 -1.51 -26.89 28.76
C ALA A 58 -0.67 -25.68 28.31
N LEU A 59 -1.16 -24.91 27.32
CA LEU A 59 -0.48 -23.71 26.84
C LEU A 59 -0.95 -22.45 27.56
N ALA A 60 -2.07 -22.51 28.29
CA ALA A 60 -2.57 -21.38 29.05
C ALA A 60 -1.58 -20.99 30.16
N GLY A 61 -1.10 -19.74 30.13
CA GLY A 61 -0.09 -19.22 31.07
C GLY A 61 1.36 -19.63 30.75
N SER A 62 1.59 -20.41 29.70
CA SER A 62 2.95 -20.70 29.22
C SER A 62 3.61 -19.46 28.60
N SER A 63 4.95 -19.44 28.55
CA SER A 63 5.71 -18.40 27.83
C SER A 63 5.48 -18.41 26.30
N VAL A 64 4.87 -19.47 25.77
CA VAL A 64 4.57 -19.63 24.33
C VAL A 64 3.25 -18.97 23.94
N ALA A 65 2.30 -18.82 24.87
CA ALA A 65 0.98 -18.26 24.56
C ALA A 65 1.02 -16.86 23.91
N PRO A 66 1.86 -15.89 24.37
CA PRO A 66 1.99 -14.60 23.70
C PRO A 66 2.49 -14.73 22.25
N LEU A 67 3.42 -15.65 21.98
CA LEU A 67 3.95 -15.87 20.63
C LEU A 67 2.88 -16.43 19.68
N ILE A 68 2.02 -17.32 20.18
CA ILE A 68 0.88 -17.84 19.40
C ILE A 68 -0.07 -16.69 19.04
N ASN A 69 -0.38 -15.81 20.00
CA ASN A 69 -1.24 -14.66 19.77
C ASN A 69 -0.63 -13.67 18.77
N ASP A 70 0.66 -13.36 18.90
CA ASP A 70 1.39 -12.50 17.95
C ASP A 70 1.34 -13.06 16.53
N CYS A 71 1.58 -14.37 16.37
CA CYS A 71 1.47 -15.05 15.08
C CYS A 71 0.04 -15.01 14.53
N ASN A 72 -0.95 -15.27 15.39
CA ASN A 72 -2.36 -15.27 15.00
C ASN A 72 -2.79 -13.88 14.51
N GLU A 73 -2.43 -12.82 15.25
CA GLU A 73 -2.68 -11.44 14.84
C GLU A 73 -1.99 -11.11 13.51
N SER A 74 -0.74 -11.56 13.33
CA SER A 74 0.03 -11.33 12.10
C SER A 74 -0.63 -11.95 10.87
N PHE A 75 -1.01 -13.23 10.93
CA PHE A 75 -1.71 -13.91 9.82
C PHE A 75 -3.11 -13.35 9.59
N PHE A 76 -3.80 -12.92 10.66
CA PHE A 76 -5.11 -12.30 10.57
C PHE A 76 -5.05 -10.97 9.83
N ILE A 77 -4.13 -10.09 10.21
CA ILE A 77 -3.92 -8.79 9.56
C ILE A 77 -3.51 -8.98 8.12
N ALA A 78 -2.52 -9.86 7.85
CA ALA A 78 -2.06 -10.14 6.50
C ALA A 78 -3.22 -10.66 5.64
N GLY A 79 -3.87 -11.75 6.04
CA GLY A 79 -4.98 -12.34 5.29
C GLY A 79 -6.11 -11.35 4.99
N THR A 80 -6.50 -10.55 6.00
CA THR A 80 -7.49 -9.48 5.83
C THR A 80 -7.06 -8.47 4.77
N MET A 81 -5.83 -7.95 4.86
CA MET A 81 -5.33 -6.92 3.95
C MET A 81 -5.17 -7.44 2.53
N PHE A 82 -4.68 -8.67 2.34
CA PHE A 82 -4.60 -9.28 1.01
C PHE A 82 -5.98 -9.46 0.38
N HIS A 83 -6.95 -9.95 1.16
CA HIS A 83 -8.33 -10.12 0.68
C HIS A 83 -8.96 -8.79 0.21
N ILE A 84 -8.67 -7.68 0.90
CA ILE A 84 -9.14 -6.35 0.52
C ILE A 84 -8.42 -5.83 -0.73
N ASN A 85 -7.08 -5.82 -0.73
CA ASN A 85 -6.29 -5.17 -1.79
C ASN A 85 -6.37 -5.91 -3.14
N LEU A 86 -6.62 -7.22 -3.12
CA LEU A 86 -6.84 -8.02 -4.33
C LEU A 86 -8.31 -8.05 -4.77
N ASP A 87 -9.20 -7.34 -4.06
CA ASP A 87 -10.64 -7.31 -4.29
C ASP A 87 -11.26 -8.71 -4.49
N LEU A 88 -10.91 -9.63 -3.60
CA LEU A 88 -11.32 -11.03 -3.77
C LEU A 88 -12.80 -11.23 -3.38
N PRO A 89 -13.46 -12.27 -3.96
CA PRO A 89 -14.81 -12.66 -3.59
C PRO A 89 -14.94 -12.97 -2.09
N LEU A 90 -16.14 -12.75 -1.53
CA LEU A 90 -16.48 -13.05 -0.13
C LEU A 90 -16.78 -14.54 0.08
N ASP A 91 -15.86 -15.41 -0.33
CA ASP A 91 -15.97 -16.88 -0.20
C ASP A 91 -15.33 -17.36 1.11
N THR A 92 -16.17 -17.68 2.10
CA THR A 92 -15.73 -18.16 3.42
C THR A 92 -15.14 -19.56 3.38
N ASN A 93 -15.49 -20.39 2.40
CA ASN A 93 -14.93 -21.73 2.26
C ASN A 93 -13.49 -21.64 1.74
N LYS A 94 -13.26 -20.74 0.77
CA LYS A 94 -11.93 -20.54 0.20
C LYS A 94 -10.98 -19.81 1.16
N TYR A 95 -11.39 -18.66 1.71
CA TYR A 95 -10.49 -17.78 2.45
C TYR A 95 -10.63 -17.86 3.97
N GLY A 96 -11.59 -18.64 4.46
CA GLY A 96 -11.90 -18.75 5.89
C GLY A 96 -12.83 -17.63 6.38
N PRO A 97 -13.75 -17.93 7.31
CA PRO A 97 -14.76 -16.98 7.78
C PRO A 97 -14.14 -15.76 8.49
N THR A 98 -13.05 -15.95 9.23
CA THR A 98 -12.36 -14.89 9.98
C THR A 98 -11.82 -13.80 9.06
N ILE A 99 -11.12 -14.19 7.97
CA ILE A 99 -10.56 -13.25 7.00
C ILE A 99 -11.68 -12.52 6.25
N VAL A 100 -12.70 -13.24 5.78
CA VAL A 100 -13.81 -12.65 5.01
C VAL A 100 -14.66 -11.69 5.86
N SER A 101 -14.94 -12.04 7.11
CA SER A 101 -15.70 -11.16 8.01
C SER A 101 -14.94 -9.87 8.31
N SER A 102 -13.64 -10.00 8.62
CA SER A 102 -12.75 -8.87 8.85
C SER A 102 -12.62 -7.97 7.62
N SER A 103 -12.42 -8.56 6.43
CA SER A 103 -12.30 -7.80 5.20
C SER A 103 -13.58 -7.03 4.88
N LEU A 104 -14.76 -7.63 5.08
CA LEU A 104 -16.05 -6.96 4.93
C LEU A 104 -16.19 -5.78 5.90
N GLN A 105 -15.80 -5.95 7.16
CA GLN A 105 -15.84 -4.89 8.16
C GLN A 105 -14.91 -3.73 7.79
N VAL A 106 -13.68 -4.03 7.38
CA VAL A 106 -12.72 -3.01 6.94
C VAL A 106 -13.20 -2.30 5.68
N ARG A 107 -13.72 -3.01 4.67
CA ARG A 107 -14.32 -2.41 3.46
C ARG A 107 -15.46 -1.44 3.83
N LYS A 108 -16.33 -1.84 4.77
CA LYS A 108 -17.40 -0.97 5.28
C LYS A 108 -16.85 0.27 5.99
N LEU A 109 -15.81 0.12 6.82
CA LEU A 109 -15.15 1.25 7.49
C LEU A 109 -14.52 2.19 6.46
N MET A 110 -13.79 1.68 5.48
CA MET A 110 -13.19 2.47 4.40
C MET A 110 -14.24 3.27 3.61
N ALA A 111 -15.41 2.67 3.37
CA ALA A 111 -16.51 3.31 2.64
C ALA A 111 -17.23 4.42 3.44
N THR A 112 -17.23 4.33 4.77
CA THR A 112 -18.06 5.19 5.63
C THR A 112 -17.27 6.21 6.43
N ASP A 113 -16.02 5.90 6.78
CA ASP A 113 -15.14 6.72 7.61
C ASP A 113 -13.92 7.23 6.82
N PRO A 114 -13.94 8.49 6.35
CA PRO A 114 -12.82 9.08 5.63
C PRO A 114 -11.59 9.27 6.50
N SER A 115 -11.71 9.22 7.84
CA SER A 115 -10.55 9.25 8.73
C SER A 115 -9.71 7.98 8.61
N TYR A 116 -10.38 6.84 8.39
CA TYR A 116 -9.70 5.56 8.19
C TYR A 116 -8.86 5.61 6.91
N THR A 117 -9.48 6.01 5.79
CA THR A 117 -8.80 6.09 4.50
C THR A 117 -7.71 7.17 4.47
N ALA A 118 -7.89 8.27 5.20
CA ALA A 118 -6.86 9.29 5.36
C ALA A 118 -5.66 8.76 6.14
N HIS A 119 -5.87 8.07 7.27
CA HIS A 119 -4.76 7.46 8.01
C HIS A 119 -4.00 6.47 7.14
N GLU A 120 -4.69 5.59 6.42
CA GLU A 120 -4.08 4.68 5.44
C GLU A 120 -3.27 5.44 4.38
N GLY A 121 -3.76 6.60 3.90
CA GLY A 121 -3.03 7.49 3.01
C GLY A 121 -1.70 7.96 3.61
N PHE A 122 -1.69 8.39 4.87
CA PHE A 122 -0.45 8.76 5.58
C PHE A 122 0.50 7.58 5.75
N MET A 123 -0.02 6.40 6.07
CA MET A 123 0.77 5.17 6.17
C MET A 123 1.44 4.86 4.83
N ARG A 124 0.69 4.89 3.74
CA ARG A 124 1.23 4.68 2.39
C ARG A 124 2.35 5.67 2.06
N LEU A 125 2.12 6.97 2.30
CA LEU A 125 3.14 7.99 2.02
C LEU A 125 4.45 7.76 2.79
N TRP A 126 4.37 7.29 4.04
CA TRP A 126 5.54 7.04 4.88
C TRP A 126 6.26 5.73 4.55
N PHE A 127 5.51 4.63 4.48
CA PHE A 127 6.10 3.31 4.29
C PHE A 127 6.54 3.07 2.85
N SER A 128 5.97 3.77 1.88
CA SER A 128 6.39 3.62 0.49
C SER A 128 7.79 4.20 0.32
N GLU A 129 8.79 3.32 0.23
CA GLU A 129 10.19 3.65 -0.06
C GLU A 129 10.40 4.00 -1.55
N ARG A 130 9.42 4.64 -2.19
CA ARG A 130 9.42 4.96 -3.63
C ARG A 130 9.20 6.44 -3.91
N CYS A 131 9.44 6.83 -5.16
CA CYS A 131 9.16 8.17 -5.63
C CYS A 131 7.67 8.31 -5.93
N TRP A 132 7.03 9.32 -5.33
CA TRP A 132 5.61 9.62 -5.54
C TRP A 132 5.31 10.49 -6.77
N ALA A 133 6.27 10.59 -7.71
CA ALA A 133 5.99 11.20 -9.00
C ALA A 133 5.37 10.15 -9.92
N PRO A 134 4.16 10.38 -10.46
CA PRO A 134 3.57 9.47 -11.44
C PRO A 134 4.52 9.14 -12.59
N GLY A 135 4.53 7.87 -12.98
CA GLY A 135 5.45 7.31 -13.97
C GLY A 135 6.89 7.05 -13.48
N CYS A 136 7.24 7.36 -12.23
CA CYS A 136 8.57 7.07 -11.70
C CYS A 136 8.64 5.69 -11.03
N SER A 137 9.63 4.88 -11.41
CA SER A 137 9.91 3.56 -10.83
C SER A 137 11.05 3.57 -9.80
N ALA A 138 11.58 4.74 -9.44
CA ALA A 138 12.67 4.85 -8.48
C ALA A 138 12.22 4.46 -7.06
N THR A 139 13.05 3.66 -6.39
CA THR A 139 12.89 3.24 -4.98
C THR A 139 14.18 3.50 -4.21
N PHE A 140 14.10 3.59 -2.87
CA PHE A 140 15.27 3.81 -2.01
C PHE A 140 16.29 2.68 -2.20
N ALA A 141 15.81 1.44 -2.30
CA ALA A 141 16.65 0.27 -2.52
C ALA A 141 17.43 0.35 -3.83
N ARG A 142 16.77 0.80 -4.92
CA ARG A 142 17.41 0.93 -6.23
C ARG A 142 18.38 2.11 -6.30
N GLU A 143 18.03 3.23 -5.70
CA GLU A 143 18.82 4.46 -5.76
C GLU A 143 19.91 4.53 -4.66
N GLY A 144 19.89 3.62 -3.69
CA GLY A 144 20.85 3.57 -2.58
C GLY A 144 20.81 4.78 -1.64
N ARG A 145 19.71 5.56 -1.65
CA ARG A 145 19.57 6.78 -0.84
C ARG A 145 18.13 7.09 -0.49
N ALA A 146 17.94 7.85 0.60
CA ALA A 146 16.65 8.42 0.94
C ALA A 146 16.23 9.53 -0.05
N PHE A 147 14.92 9.65 -0.28
CA PHE A 147 14.35 10.69 -1.13
C PHE A 147 14.02 11.95 -0.34
N ALA A 148 14.07 13.10 -1.02
CA ALA A 148 13.73 14.37 -0.40
C ALA A 148 12.22 14.48 -0.25
N ALA A 149 11.75 14.88 0.93
CA ALA A 149 10.35 15.21 1.15
C ALA A 149 10.01 16.58 0.57
N CYS A 150 8.78 16.75 0.10
CA CYS A 150 8.24 18.04 -0.31
C CYS A 150 8.31 19.03 0.86
N SER A 151 9.00 20.17 0.69
CA SER A 151 9.14 21.18 1.75
C SER A 151 7.81 21.82 2.21
N GLY A 152 6.76 21.71 1.39
CA GLY A 152 5.43 22.24 1.73
C GLY A 152 4.68 21.36 2.72
N CYS A 153 4.55 20.05 2.43
CA CYS A 153 3.79 19.13 3.30
C CYS A 153 4.67 18.25 4.19
N ASN A 154 5.95 18.09 3.87
CA ASN A 154 6.91 17.19 4.53
C ASN A 154 6.48 15.72 4.57
N ARG A 155 5.62 15.29 3.64
CA ARG A 155 5.13 13.89 3.55
C ARG A 155 5.52 13.18 2.28
N VAL A 156 5.21 13.79 1.14
CA VAL A 156 5.41 13.16 -0.16
C VAL A 156 6.88 13.25 -0.56
N THR A 157 7.48 12.13 -0.93
CA THR A 157 8.92 12.03 -1.23
C THR A 157 9.19 11.88 -2.74
N TYR A 158 10.30 12.47 -3.18
CA TYR A 158 10.73 12.46 -4.59
C TYR A 158 12.22 12.16 -4.72
N CYS A 159 12.57 11.33 -5.70
CA CYS A 159 13.97 11.01 -5.96
C CYS A 159 14.77 12.22 -6.47
N THR A 160 14.14 13.12 -7.25
CA THR A 160 14.78 14.33 -7.78
C THR A 160 13.83 15.54 -7.77
N ARG A 161 14.37 16.75 -7.97
CA ARG A 161 13.58 17.99 -8.09
C ARG A 161 12.71 18.00 -9.33
N GLU A 162 13.16 17.37 -10.41
CA GLU A 162 12.41 17.23 -11.67
C GLU A 162 11.17 16.34 -11.46
N CYS A 163 11.31 15.26 -10.69
CA CYS A 163 10.18 14.41 -10.31
C CYS A 163 9.17 15.18 -9.44
N GLN A 164 9.63 15.97 -8.48
CA GLN A 164 8.76 16.85 -7.70
C GLN A 164 8.03 17.87 -8.59
N ALA A 165 8.74 18.52 -9.52
CA ALA A 165 8.14 19.50 -10.44
C ALA A 165 7.11 18.88 -11.38
N ARG A 166 7.36 17.66 -11.87
CA ARG A 166 6.41 16.87 -12.68
C ARG A 166 5.16 16.51 -11.88
N ALA A 167 5.33 15.97 -10.67
CA ALA A 167 4.21 15.64 -9.78
C ALA A 167 3.40 16.88 -9.39
N TRP A 168 4.06 18.03 -9.19
CA TRP A 168 3.41 19.29 -8.85
C TRP A 168 2.36 19.73 -9.87
N LYS A 169 2.66 19.54 -11.16
CA LYS A 169 1.82 19.98 -12.30
C LYS A 169 1.15 18.82 -13.04
N HIS A 170 1.14 17.62 -12.48
CA HIS A 170 0.55 16.45 -13.15
C HIS A 170 -0.91 16.74 -13.56
N PRO A 171 -1.34 16.38 -14.79
CA PRO A 171 -2.68 16.70 -15.28
C PRO A 171 -3.79 16.15 -14.38
N ASP A 172 -3.72 14.86 -14.02
CA ASP A 172 -4.81 14.19 -13.30
C ASP A 172 -4.67 14.21 -11.76
N VAL A 173 -3.44 14.05 -11.26
CA VAL A 173 -3.13 13.98 -9.81
C VAL A 173 -2.08 15.02 -9.40
N PRO A 174 -2.33 16.32 -9.62
CA PRO A 174 -1.34 17.35 -9.31
C PRO A 174 -1.11 17.46 -7.80
N HIS A 175 0.13 17.27 -7.34
CA HIS A 175 0.46 17.40 -5.91
C HIS A 175 0.11 18.80 -5.36
N ARG A 176 0.19 19.86 -6.18
CA ARG A 176 -0.17 21.23 -5.77
C ARG A 176 -1.60 21.34 -5.23
N ALA A 177 -2.52 20.51 -5.73
CA ALA A 177 -3.93 20.55 -5.37
C ALA A 177 -4.21 19.90 -4.00
N ILE A 178 -3.27 19.09 -3.48
CA ILE A 178 -3.42 18.38 -2.21
C ILE A 178 -2.37 18.76 -1.16
N CYS A 179 -1.25 19.38 -1.55
CA CYS A 179 -0.12 19.66 -0.66
C CYS A 179 -0.53 20.41 0.61
N LYS A 180 -1.41 21.41 0.48
CA LYS A 180 -1.91 22.18 1.63
C LYS A 180 -2.85 21.34 2.50
N GLN A 181 -3.72 20.53 1.92
CA GLN A 181 -4.60 19.63 2.67
C GLN A 181 -3.81 18.57 3.45
N ILE A 182 -2.77 17.98 2.86
CA ILE A 182 -1.89 17.03 3.55
C ILE A 182 -1.26 17.69 4.78
N LYS A 183 -0.72 18.92 4.62
CA LYS A 183 -0.16 19.67 5.74
C LYS A 183 -1.21 19.95 6.82
N TYR A 184 -2.38 20.47 6.41
CA TYR A 184 -3.47 20.77 7.33
C TYR A 184 -3.88 19.54 8.14
N LEU A 185 -4.14 18.41 7.48
CA LEU A 185 -4.54 17.17 8.16
C LEU A 185 -3.44 16.67 9.08
N ALA A 186 -2.18 16.76 8.66
CA ALA A 186 -1.05 16.35 9.48
C ALA A 186 -0.95 17.18 10.78
N ASP A 187 -1.04 18.51 10.64
CA ASP A 187 -0.98 19.44 11.78
C ASP A 187 -2.20 19.28 12.71
N ALA A 188 -3.39 19.12 12.13
CA ALA A 188 -4.64 19.00 12.88
C ALA A 188 -4.71 17.68 13.68
N THR A 189 -4.21 16.59 13.11
CA THR A 189 -4.24 15.26 13.73
C THR A 189 -3.02 14.96 14.59
N GLY A 190 -1.93 15.72 14.42
CA GLY A 190 -0.66 15.44 15.09
C GLY A 190 0.00 14.13 14.63
N VAL A 191 -0.43 13.56 13.49
CA VAL A 191 0.18 12.34 12.96
C VAL A 191 1.67 12.57 12.74
N SER A 192 2.52 11.71 13.28
CA SER A 192 3.99 11.80 13.13
C SER A 192 4.38 11.69 11.65
N ALA A 193 5.52 12.28 11.25
CA ALA A 193 6.15 12.01 9.95
C ALA A 193 6.45 10.52 9.73
N LYS A 194 6.63 9.80 10.84
CA LYS A 194 6.79 8.35 10.92
C LYS A 194 5.63 7.78 11.74
N PRO A 195 4.43 7.63 11.15
CA PRO A 195 3.28 7.11 11.86
C PRO A 195 3.52 5.66 12.32
N GLU A 196 2.96 5.32 13.47
CA GLU A 196 3.02 3.99 14.06
C GLU A 196 1.91 3.10 13.50
N ALA A 197 2.14 1.79 13.44
CA ALA A 197 1.20 0.83 12.85
C ALA A 197 -0.16 0.79 13.58
N ASP A 198 -0.14 0.97 14.90
CA ASP A 198 -1.30 1.06 15.79
C ASP A 198 -1.89 2.48 15.90
N GLY A 199 -1.36 3.44 15.13
CA GLY A 199 -1.76 4.85 15.14
C GLY A 199 -3.18 5.14 14.66
N MET A 200 -3.88 4.15 14.08
CA MET A 200 -5.22 4.33 13.51
C MET A 200 -6.25 4.78 14.55
N THR A 201 -6.32 4.10 15.70
CA THR A 201 -7.31 4.43 16.74
C THR A 201 -7.04 5.82 17.33
N PRO A 202 -5.80 6.16 17.75
CA PRO A 202 -5.45 7.52 18.15
C PRO A 202 -5.82 8.57 17.09
N PHE A 203 -5.51 8.31 15.82
CA PHE A 203 -5.82 9.24 14.72
C PHE A 203 -7.33 9.52 14.61
N ARG A 204 -8.17 8.48 14.62
CA ARG A 204 -9.64 8.62 14.52
C ARG A 204 -10.22 9.35 15.73
N THR A 205 -9.71 9.05 16.92
CA THR A 205 -10.09 9.75 18.16
C THR A 205 -9.79 11.25 18.04
N VAL A 206 -8.59 11.60 17.57
CA VAL A 206 -8.20 13.00 17.36
C VAL A 206 -9.06 13.69 16.30
N CYS A 207 -9.34 13.01 15.18
CA CYS A 207 -10.23 13.55 14.14
C CYS A 207 -11.61 13.93 14.71
N THR A 208 -12.19 13.04 15.52
CA THR A 208 -13.48 13.26 16.18
C THR A 208 -13.40 14.39 17.20
N GLN A 209 -12.42 14.33 18.11
CA GLN A 209 -12.28 15.29 19.22
C GLN A 209 -12.00 16.72 18.73
N ARG A 210 -11.22 16.87 17.66
CA ARG A 210 -10.84 18.17 17.10
C ARG A 210 -11.74 18.65 15.98
N ASN A 211 -12.80 17.90 15.67
CA ASN A 211 -13.71 18.17 14.57
C ASN A 211 -12.95 18.46 13.25
N VAL A 212 -11.99 17.59 12.92
CA VAL A 212 -11.18 17.73 11.71
C VAL A 212 -12.09 17.75 10.49
N ASP A 213 -11.84 18.67 9.56
CA ASP A 213 -12.69 18.87 8.40
C ASP A 213 -12.88 17.58 7.58
N ARG A 214 -14.12 17.09 7.57
CA ARG A 214 -14.51 15.88 6.83
C ARG A 214 -14.26 16.03 5.33
N GLN A 215 -14.45 17.21 4.75
CA GLN A 215 -14.21 17.43 3.32
C GLN A 215 -12.72 17.33 3.00
N ALA A 216 -11.85 17.87 3.85
CA ALA A 216 -10.40 17.70 3.71
C ALA A 216 -9.99 16.21 3.77
N LEU A 217 -10.55 15.43 4.70
CA LEU A 217 -10.32 13.98 4.78
C LEU A 217 -10.75 13.27 3.49
N VAL A 218 -11.97 13.51 3.01
CA VAL A 218 -12.48 12.92 1.76
C VAL A 218 -11.63 13.31 0.54
N ALA A 219 -11.27 14.59 0.42
CA ALA A 219 -10.46 15.08 -0.69
C ALA A 219 -9.06 14.44 -0.69
N PHE A 220 -8.45 14.30 0.48
CA PHE A 220 -7.17 13.61 0.63
C PHE A 220 -7.27 12.13 0.27
N SER A 221 -8.23 11.41 0.81
CA SER A 221 -8.44 9.99 0.51
C SER A 221 -8.67 9.75 -0.98
N ALA A 222 -9.54 10.54 -1.62
CA ALA A 222 -9.80 10.44 -3.05
C ALA A 222 -8.55 10.74 -3.90
N HIS A 223 -7.73 11.71 -3.50
CA HIS A 223 -6.48 12.00 -4.18
C HIS A 223 -5.48 10.85 -4.02
N MET A 224 -5.38 10.26 -2.83
CA MET A 224 -4.47 9.14 -2.58
C MET A 224 -4.80 7.91 -3.42
N VAL A 225 -6.09 7.59 -3.62
CA VAL A 225 -6.51 6.49 -4.51
C VAL A 225 -5.97 6.71 -5.93
N LYS A 226 -6.25 7.88 -6.52
CA LYS A 226 -5.78 8.20 -7.87
C LYS A 226 -4.26 8.27 -7.96
N LEU A 227 -3.60 8.79 -6.92
CA LEU A 227 -2.15 8.90 -6.89
C LEU A 227 -1.50 7.52 -6.86
N VAL A 228 -2.01 6.60 -6.03
CA VAL A 228 -1.54 5.20 -5.97
C VAL A 228 -1.68 4.56 -7.34
N GLU A 229 -2.84 4.67 -8.00
CA GLU A 229 -3.01 4.19 -9.37
C GLU A 229 -1.95 4.78 -10.31
N ALA A 230 -1.77 6.10 -10.31
CA ALA A 230 -0.85 6.79 -11.22
C ALA A 230 0.64 6.46 -10.99
N VAL A 231 1.04 6.09 -9.77
CA VAL A 231 2.42 5.66 -9.49
C VAL A 231 2.62 4.17 -9.73
N SER A 232 1.63 3.32 -9.48
CA SER A 232 1.78 1.86 -9.61
C SER A 232 1.91 1.41 -11.09
N PHE A 233 1.28 2.11 -12.05
CA PHE A 233 1.41 1.80 -13.49
C PHE A 233 2.69 2.27 -14.20
N ALA A 234 3.71 2.75 -13.47
CA ALA A 234 4.93 3.33 -14.04
C ALA A 234 5.70 2.49 -15.10
N PRO A 235 5.83 1.14 -15.01
CA PRO A 235 6.67 0.40 -15.95
C PRO A 235 6.15 0.41 -17.39
N ARG A 236 4.85 0.55 -17.60
CA ARG A 236 4.26 0.46 -18.96
C ARG A 236 4.50 1.70 -19.80
N PHE A 237 4.69 2.86 -19.18
CA PHE A 237 4.78 4.12 -19.91
C PHE A 237 6.17 4.38 -20.49
N GLU A 238 7.24 4.15 -19.71
CA GLU A 238 8.61 4.30 -20.23
C GLU A 238 8.94 3.24 -21.28
N GLU A 239 8.43 2.01 -21.10
CA GLU A 239 8.57 0.96 -22.10
C GLU A 239 7.77 1.28 -23.37
N ALA A 240 6.52 1.73 -23.24
CA ALA A 240 5.72 2.21 -24.39
C ALA A 240 6.37 3.41 -25.09
N GLN A 241 6.92 4.38 -24.35
CA GLN A 241 7.64 5.52 -24.94
C GLN A 241 8.94 5.08 -25.63
N ARG A 242 9.65 4.09 -25.08
CA ARG A 242 10.84 3.51 -25.70
C ARG A 242 10.47 2.79 -27.00
N MET A 243 9.40 2.01 -27.00
CA MET A 243 8.86 1.35 -28.19
C MET A 243 8.42 2.36 -29.27
N LEU A 244 7.74 3.44 -28.89
CA LEU A 244 7.32 4.51 -29.82
C LEU A 244 8.52 5.25 -30.43
N ARG A 245 9.59 5.49 -29.66
CA ARG A 245 10.82 6.11 -30.17
C ARG A 245 11.58 5.18 -31.12
N ALA A 246 11.68 3.89 -30.79
CA ALA A 246 12.30 2.88 -31.65
C ALA A 246 11.55 2.74 -33.00
N ALA A 247 10.21 2.70 -32.97
CA ALA A 247 9.40 2.67 -34.19
C ALA A 247 9.54 3.95 -35.04
N SER A 248 9.81 5.09 -34.42
CA SER A 248 10.02 6.35 -35.15
C SER A 248 11.39 6.44 -35.82
N THR A 249 12.38 5.66 -35.38
CA THR A 249 13.72 5.62 -35.98
C THR A 249 13.82 4.63 -37.14
N GLU A 250 13.06 3.53 -37.12
CA GLU A 250 13.08 2.51 -38.18
C GLU A 250 12.43 2.98 -39.51
N GLY A 251 11.63 4.05 -39.49
CA GLY A 251 10.96 4.58 -40.68
C GLY A 251 11.73 5.64 -41.48
N ARG A 252 13.01 5.91 -41.19
CA ARG A 252 13.78 6.98 -41.85
C ARG A 252 14.90 6.51 -42.79
N ASP A 253 15.16 5.21 -42.90
CA ASP A 253 16.32 4.71 -43.63
C ASP A 253 16.00 4.08 -45.01
N GLU A 254 14.77 4.19 -45.53
CA GLU A 254 14.38 3.58 -46.83
C GLU A 254 14.24 4.55 -48.02
N GLU A 255 14.54 5.85 -47.90
CA GLU A 255 14.68 6.74 -49.06
C GLU A 255 16.15 6.86 -49.49
N ALA A 256 16.66 5.82 -50.17
CA ALA A 256 17.87 5.94 -50.97
C ALA A 256 17.53 6.58 -52.34
N PRO A 257 18.41 7.44 -52.89
CA PRO A 257 18.12 8.20 -54.10
C PRO A 257 18.15 7.30 -55.34
N SER A 258 17.12 7.45 -56.16
CA SER A 258 17.09 6.92 -57.53
C SER A 258 18.07 7.71 -58.39
N THR A 259 19.14 7.04 -58.83
CA THR A 259 20.02 7.47 -59.93
C THR A 259 20.04 6.42 -61.01
#